data_AF-A0A7X8IUJ0-F1
#
_entry.id   AF-A0A7X8IUJ0-F1
#
_cell.length_a   1.000
_cell.length_b   1.000
_cell.length_c   1.000
_cell.angle_alpha   90.00
_cell.angle_beta   90.00
_cell.angle_gamma   90.00
#
_symmetry.space_group_name_H-M   'P 1'
#
loop_
_entity.id
_entity.type
_entity.pdbx_description
1 polymer ?
#
loop_
_entity_poly.entity_id
_entity_poly.type
_entity_poly.pdbx_seq_one_letter_code
_entity_poly.pdbx_strand_id
1 'polypeptide(L)'
;FQKMNESLGKKQYLIPYYIASHPGATLEDALHTALELKKSGFVPDQVQDFYPTPGTLSTCMYFTGMDPYTGTTIHVARGAKERALQRALLQFNKKENHPLVRQALRMVNRSDLLPVLLPNKK
;
A
#
# COMPACT_ATOMS: atom_id res chain seq x y z
N PHE A 1 5.52 -18.88 12.91
CA PHE A 1 6.80 -18.14 13.00
C PHE A 1 7.18 -17.86 14.45
N GLN A 2 6.42 -17.05 15.22
CA GLN A 2 6.71 -16.76 16.64
C GLN A 2 6.92 -18.01 17.51
N LYS A 3 5.99 -18.97 17.48
CA LYS A 3 6.12 -20.25 18.22
C LYS A 3 7.42 -21.01 17.91
N MET A 4 7.89 -20.96 16.66
CA MET A 4 9.12 -21.64 16.24
C MET A 4 10.37 -20.88 16.71
N ASN A 5 10.34 -19.55 16.68
CA ASN A 5 11.40 -18.71 17.24
C ASN A 5 11.57 -18.95 18.74
N GLU A 6 10.47 -19.03 19.47
CA GLU A 6 10.46 -19.32 20.91
C GLU A 6 11.05 -20.70 21.21
N SER A 7 10.62 -21.75 20.49
CA SER A 7 11.14 -23.10 20.69
C SER A 7 12.63 -23.25 20.36
N LEU A 8 13.15 -22.47 19.41
CA LEU A 8 14.53 -22.53 18.95
C LEU A 8 15.46 -21.47 19.59
N GLY A 9 14.92 -20.61 20.46
CA GLY A 9 15.66 -19.49 21.06
C GLY A 9 16.21 -18.49 20.01
N LYS A 10 15.56 -18.36 18.85
CA LYS A 10 15.99 -17.50 17.76
C LYS A 10 15.23 -16.16 17.77
N LYS A 11 15.94 -15.07 17.44
CA LYS A 11 15.37 -13.72 17.28
C LYS A 11 15.21 -13.35 15.81
N GLN A 12 14.44 -14.13 15.06
CA GLN A 12 14.15 -13.83 13.65
C GLN A 12 12.88 -12.98 13.54
N TYR A 13 12.79 -12.14 12.51
CA TYR A 13 11.64 -11.26 12.30
C TYR A 13 11.17 -11.37 10.86
N LEU A 14 9.85 -11.28 10.63
CA LEU A 14 9.31 -11.12 9.30
C LEU A 14 9.35 -9.65 8.94
N ILE A 15 10.05 -9.31 7.87
CA ILE A 15 10.08 -7.96 7.30
C ILE A 15 9.41 -8.05 5.94
N PRO A 16 8.08 -7.94 5.87
CA PRO A 16 7.38 -7.97 4.60
C PRO A 16 7.66 -6.68 3.82
N TYR A 17 7.82 -6.85 2.51
CA TYR A 17 8.04 -5.77 1.56
C TYR A 17 6.76 -5.55 0.76
N TYR A 18 6.34 -4.29 0.64
CA TYR A 18 5.11 -3.90 -0.05
C TYR A 18 5.41 -3.10 -1.30
N ILE A 19 4.63 -3.35 -2.35
CA ILE A 19 4.64 -2.57 -3.59
C ILE A 19 3.36 -1.73 -3.64
N ALA A 20 3.50 -0.41 -3.65
CA ALA A 20 2.41 0.52 -3.92
C ALA A 20 2.28 0.76 -5.44
N SER A 21 1.13 1.23 -5.90
CA SER A 21 0.93 1.63 -7.31
C SER A 21 1.09 0.51 -8.34
N HIS A 22 0.90 -0.74 -7.92
CA HIS A 22 0.93 -1.88 -8.84
C HIS A 22 -0.20 -1.75 -9.88
N PRO A 23 0.00 -2.13 -11.15
CA PRO A 23 -1.08 -2.17 -12.14
C PRO A 23 -2.27 -2.98 -11.63
N GLY A 24 -3.46 -2.41 -11.69
CA GLY A 24 -4.69 -2.95 -11.10
C GLY A 24 -5.03 -2.41 -9.72
N ALA A 25 -4.08 -1.82 -8.98
CA ALA A 25 -4.33 -1.29 -7.64
C ALA A 25 -4.84 0.16 -7.68
N THR A 26 -6.02 0.40 -7.13
CA THR A 26 -6.60 1.74 -6.97
C THR A 26 -6.22 2.38 -5.63
N LEU A 27 -6.64 3.64 -5.45
CA LEU A 27 -6.47 4.33 -4.17
C LEU A 27 -7.31 3.69 -3.05
N GLU A 28 -8.47 3.14 -3.39
CA GLU A 28 -9.33 2.36 -2.49
C GLU A 28 -8.66 1.06 -2.04
N ASP A 29 -7.96 0.35 -2.93
CA ASP A 29 -7.22 -0.86 -2.58
C ASP A 29 -6.07 -0.55 -1.62
N ALA A 30 -5.36 0.55 -1.85
CA ALA A 30 -4.32 1.03 -0.93
C ALA A 30 -4.91 1.40 0.43
N LEU A 31 -6.10 2.00 0.48
CA LEU A 31 -6.80 2.32 1.73
C LEU A 31 -7.22 1.03 2.45
N HIS A 32 -7.83 0.08 1.75
CA HIS A 32 -8.22 -1.21 2.31
C HIS A 32 -7.01 -1.92 2.93
N THR A 33 -5.89 -1.96 2.20
CA THR A 33 -4.63 -2.51 2.69
C THR A 33 -4.15 -1.78 3.93
N ALA A 34 -4.14 -0.45 3.95
CA ALA A 34 -3.74 0.35 5.11
C ALA A 34 -4.58 0.06 6.36
N LEU A 35 -5.89 -0.19 6.21
CA LEU A 35 -6.78 -0.54 7.31
C LEU A 35 -6.48 -1.94 7.86
N GLU A 36 -6.23 -2.93 7.01
CA GLU A 36 -5.86 -4.28 7.45
C GLU A 36 -4.50 -4.27 8.17
N LEU A 37 -3.52 -3.51 7.66
CA LEU A 37 -2.23 -3.29 8.34
C LEU A 37 -2.42 -2.65 9.72
N LYS A 38 -3.25 -1.60 9.79
CA LYS A 38 -3.58 -0.94 11.06
C LYS A 38 -4.23 -1.90 12.06
N LYS A 39 -5.18 -2.73 11.60
CA LYS A 39 -5.89 -3.72 12.40
C LYS A 39 -4.97 -4.82 12.91
N SER A 40 -4.01 -5.26 12.10
CA SER A 40 -3.00 -6.25 12.52
C SER A 40 -1.91 -5.65 13.42
N GLY A 41 -1.91 -4.33 13.66
CA GLY A 41 -0.88 -3.63 14.41
C GLY A 41 0.47 -3.59 13.69
N PHE A 42 0.49 -3.83 12.37
CA PHE A 42 1.70 -3.85 11.57
C PHE A 42 1.79 -2.59 10.70
N VAL A 43 3.00 -2.05 10.56
CA VAL A 43 3.24 -0.93 9.66
C VAL A 43 4.50 -1.21 8.85
N PRO A 44 4.41 -1.24 7.50
CA PRO A 44 5.55 -1.56 6.66
C PRO A 44 6.56 -0.41 6.61
N ASP A 45 7.80 -0.71 7.02
CA ASP A 45 8.93 0.19 6.78
C ASP A 45 9.35 0.18 5.30
N GLN A 46 9.27 -0.98 4.66
CA GLN A 46 9.67 -1.19 3.26
C GLN A 46 8.45 -1.13 2.34
N VAL A 47 8.18 0.06 1.81
CA VAL A 47 7.19 0.30 0.75
C VAL A 47 7.91 0.91 -0.44
N GLN A 48 7.83 0.26 -1.59
CA GLN A 48 8.36 0.76 -2.85
C GLN A 48 7.22 1.01 -3.83
N ASP A 49 7.33 2.09 -4.61
CA ASP A 49 6.42 2.30 -5.73
C ASP A 49 6.75 1.34 -6.87
N PHE A 50 5.71 0.79 -7.51
CA PHE A 50 5.87 -0.06 -8.67
C PHE A 50 6.71 0.64 -9.74
N TYR A 51 7.79 -0.01 -10.13
CA TYR A 51 8.66 0.43 -11.21
C TYR A 51 8.54 -0.59 -12.36
N PRO A 52 8.26 -0.15 -13.60
CA PRO A 52 8.06 -1.06 -14.73
C PRO A 52 9.39 -1.70 -15.17
N THR A 53 9.77 -2.78 -14.49
CA THR A 53 10.94 -3.58 -14.84
C THR A 53 10.67 -4.41 -16.10
N PRO A 54 11.51 -4.30 -17.15
CA PRO A 54 11.35 -5.09 -18.38
C PRO A 54 11.24 -6.60 -18.13
N GLY A 55 10.48 -7.29 -18.98
CA GLY A 55 10.33 -8.76 -18.90
C GLY A 55 9.37 -9.25 -17.81
N THR A 56 8.61 -8.37 -17.16
CA THR A 56 7.60 -8.76 -16.17
C THR A 56 6.18 -8.57 -16.69
N LEU A 57 5.26 -9.43 -16.24
CA LEU A 57 3.84 -9.35 -16.57
C LEU A 57 3.23 -8.01 -16.14
N SER A 58 3.59 -7.54 -14.94
CA SER A 58 3.15 -6.24 -14.42
C SER A 58 3.61 -5.09 -15.32
N THR A 59 4.77 -5.17 -15.96
CA THR A 59 5.18 -4.15 -16.94
C THR A 59 4.30 -4.18 -18.18
N CYS A 60 3.95 -5.36 -18.70
CA CYS A 60 2.96 -5.47 -19.78
C CYS A 60 1.61 -4.88 -19.37
N MET A 61 1.12 -5.19 -18.16
CA MET A 61 -0.09 -4.60 -17.58
C MET A 61 0.01 -3.07 -17.49
N TYR A 62 1.15 -2.53 -17.05
CA TYR A 62 1.38 -1.10 -16.92
C TYR A 62 1.29 -0.36 -18.26
N PHE A 63 1.83 -0.94 -19.34
CA PHE A 63 1.82 -0.32 -20.65
C PHE A 63 0.50 -0.54 -21.41
N THR A 64 -0.10 -1.73 -21.31
CA THR A 64 -1.35 -2.07 -22.00
C THR A 64 -2.59 -1.56 -21.28
N GLY A 65 -2.54 -1.39 -19.96
CA GLY A 65 -3.72 -1.13 -19.14
C GLY A 65 -4.71 -2.29 -19.13
N MET A 66 -4.23 -3.53 -19.35
CA MET A 66 -5.07 -4.72 -19.41
C MET A 66 -4.57 -5.80 -18.44
N ASP A 67 -5.52 -6.52 -17.85
CA ASP A 67 -5.23 -7.80 -17.20
C ASP A 67 -5.01 -8.87 -18.28
N PRO A 68 -3.83 -9.49 -18.33
CA PRO A 68 -3.47 -10.46 -19.37
C PRO A 68 -4.24 -11.78 -19.27
N TYR A 69 -4.84 -12.09 -18.12
CA TYR A 69 -5.60 -13.33 -17.93
C TYR A 69 -7.06 -13.18 -18.35
N THR A 70 -7.66 -12.03 -18.07
CA THR A 70 -9.08 -11.76 -18.34
C THR A 70 -9.30 -10.94 -19.61
N GLY A 71 -8.27 -10.25 -20.11
CA GLY A 71 -8.37 -9.31 -21.21
C GLY A 71 -9.13 -8.02 -20.86
N THR A 72 -9.43 -7.79 -19.58
CA THR A 72 -10.18 -6.61 -19.14
C THR A 72 -9.28 -5.41 -18.90
N THR A 73 -9.82 -4.21 -19.07
CA THR A 73 -9.10 -2.98 -18.75
C THR A 73 -8.94 -2.84 -17.24
N ILE A 74 -7.72 -2.50 -16.82
CA ILE A 74 -7.36 -2.28 -15.41
C ILE A 74 -6.88 -0.86 -15.18
N HIS A 75 -7.03 -0.40 -13.95
CA HIS A 75 -6.48 0.87 -13.52
C HIS A 75 -4.95 0.83 -13.46
N VAL A 76 -4.28 1.92 -13.84
CA VAL A 76 -2.82 2.04 -13.74
C VAL A 76 -2.46 3.43 -13.23
N ALA A 77 -1.90 3.50 -12.02
CA ALA A 77 -1.43 4.73 -11.40
C ALA A 77 -0.14 5.24 -12.08
N ARG A 78 -0.30 6.06 -13.13
CA ARG A 78 0.83 6.67 -13.88
C ARG A 78 1.30 8.00 -13.29
N GLY A 79 0.40 8.76 -12.66
CA GLY A 79 0.70 10.09 -12.13
C GLY A 79 1.44 10.05 -10.80
N ALA A 80 2.46 10.91 -10.64
CA ALA A 80 3.23 11.02 -9.40
C ALA A 80 2.34 11.27 -8.16
N LYS A 81 1.26 12.05 -8.33
CA LYS A 81 0.32 12.37 -7.25
C LYS A 81 -0.36 11.13 -6.70
N GLU A 82 -1.02 10.34 -7.56
CA GLU A 82 -1.76 9.16 -7.10
C GLU A 82 -0.83 8.12 -6.47
N ARG A 83 0.33 7.91 -7.08
CA ARG A 83 1.37 7.00 -6.56
C ARG A 83 1.81 7.39 -5.16
N ALA A 84 2.08 8.69 -4.94
CA ALA A 84 2.43 9.22 -3.63
C ALA A 84 1.31 9.03 -2.60
N LEU A 85 0.04 9.16 -2.99
CA LEU A 85 -1.11 8.92 -2.11
C LEU A 85 -1.23 7.44 -1.70
N GLN A 86 -1.11 6.51 -2.65
CA GLN A 86 -1.14 5.08 -2.36
C GLN A 86 0.00 4.68 -1.40
N ARG A 87 1.21 5.14 -1.66
CA ARG A 87 2.36 4.89 -0.79
C ARG A 87 2.20 5.50 0.60
N ALA A 88 1.69 6.73 0.67
CA ALA A 88 1.43 7.41 1.95
C ALA A 88 0.41 6.65 2.81
N LEU A 89 -0.61 6.03 2.19
CA LEU A 89 -1.56 5.18 2.90
C LEU A 89 -0.88 3.96 3.52
N LEU A 90 0.02 3.27 2.82
CA LEU A 90 0.74 2.13 3.40
C LEU A 90 1.72 2.53 4.51
N GLN A 91 2.19 3.78 4.50
CA GLN A 91 3.09 4.35 5.51
C GLN A 91 2.39 5.45 6.32
N PHE A 92 1.14 5.21 6.73
CA PHE A 92 0.28 6.21 7.39
C PHE A 92 0.82 6.74 8.71
N ASN A 93 1.74 6.03 9.36
CA ASN A 93 2.36 6.40 10.64
C ASN A 93 3.40 7.52 10.53
N LYS A 94 3.92 7.75 9.32
CA LYS A 94 4.95 8.77 9.06
C LYS A 94 4.32 10.15 9.06
N LYS A 95 4.83 11.06 9.90
CA LYS A 95 4.26 12.41 10.08
C LYS A 95 4.24 13.20 8.77
N GLU A 96 5.29 13.04 7.98
CA GLU A 96 5.45 13.62 6.65
C GLU A 96 4.36 13.16 5.66
N ASN A 97 3.78 11.98 5.86
CA ASN A 97 2.70 11.45 5.02
C ASN A 97 1.31 11.90 5.46
N HIS A 98 1.14 12.48 6.66
CA HIS A 98 -0.18 12.85 7.17
C HIS A 98 -0.99 13.75 6.22
N PRO A 99 -0.42 14.78 5.55
CA PRO A 99 -1.17 15.58 4.57
C PRO A 99 -1.66 14.74 3.39
N LEU A 100 -0.83 13.83 2.88
CA LEU A 100 -1.16 12.92 1.78
C LEU A 100 -2.23 11.91 2.19
N VAL A 101 -2.18 11.36 3.39
CA VAL A 101 -3.22 10.46 3.92
C VAL A 101 -4.56 11.20 4.02
N ARG A 102 -4.58 12.43 4.55
CA ARG A 102 -5.81 13.24 4.58
C ARG A 102 -6.36 13.50 3.18
N GLN A 103 -5.48 13.80 2.23
CA GLN A 103 -5.86 14.01 0.84
C GLN A 103 -6.43 12.74 0.21
N ALA A 104 -5.78 11.59 0.42
CA ALA A 104 -6.24 10.30 -0.09
C ALA A 104 -7.64 9.96 0.43
N LEU A 105 -7.86 10.11 1.74
CA LEU A 105 -9.16 9.87 2.37
C LEU A 105 -10.26 10.80 1.85
N ARG A 106 -9.93 12.06 1.52
CA ARG A 106 -10.89 12.97 0.87
C ARG A 106 -11.21 12.51 -0.55
N MET A 107 -10.21 12.08 -1.32
CA MET A 107 -10.41 11.63 -2.71
C MET A 107 -11.29 10.39 -2.82
N VAL A 108 -11.16 9.46 -1.87
CA VAL A 108 -12.01 8.24 -1.83
C VAL A 108 -13.29 8.43 -0.99
N ASN A 109 -13.63 9.66 -0.61
CA ASN A 109 -14.81 9.99 0.22
C ASN A 109 -14.89 9.23 1.57
N ARG A 110 -13.75 8.92 2.19
CA ARG A 110 -13.64 8.22 3.48
C ARG A 110 -12.96 9.03 4.57
N SER A 111 -13.32 10.31 4.67
CA SER A 111 -12.79 11.18 5.73
C SER A 111 -13.19 10.72 7.15
N ASP A 112 -14.22 9.88 7.27
CA ASP A 112 -14.62 9.19 8.50
C ASP A 112 -13.50 8.31 9.10
N LEU A 113 -12.58 7.82 8.26
CA LEU A 113 -11.46 6.96 8.70
C LEU A 113 -10.25 7.73 9.24
N LEU A 114 -10.29 9.06 9.25
CA LEU A 114 -9.20 9.88 9.77
C LEU A 114 -8.79 9.51 11.20
N PRO A 115 -9.71 9.34 12.17
CA PRO A 115 -9.35 8.96 13.53
C PRO A 115 -8.75 7.55 13.62
N VAL A 116 -9.02 6.67 12.65
CA VAL A 116 -8.52 5.30 12.61
C VAL A 116 -7.06 5.27 12.18
N LEU A 117 -6.74 5.90 11.04
CA LEU A 117 -5.37 5.91 10.51
C LEU A 117 -4.47 6.92 11.25
N LEU A 118 -5.02 8.09 11.59
CA LEU A 118 -4.32 9.21 12.22
C LEU A 118 -4.98 9.61 13.55
N PRO A 119 -4.98 8.74 14.58
CA PRO A 119 -5.51 9.09 15.88
C PRO A 119 -4.70 10.24 16.48
N ASN A 120 -5.39 11.24 17.02
CA ASN A 120 -4.73 12.26 17.85
C ASN A 120 -4.08 11.54 19.03
N LYS A 121 -2.75 11.63 19.15
CA LYS A 121 -2.06 11.18 20.35
C LYS A 121 -2.61 12.01 21.51
N LYS A 122 -3.31 11.36 22.44
CA LYS A 122 -3.55 11.92 23.77
C LYS A 122 -2.23 12.06 24.51
#